data_AF-A0A7W1JJ84-F1
#
_entry.id   AF-A0A7W1JJ84-F1
#
_cell.length_a   1.000
_cell.length_b   1.000
_cell.length_c   1.000
_cell.angle_alpha   90.00
_cell.angle_beta   90.00
_cell.angle_gamma   90.00
#
_symmetry.space_group_name_H-M   'P 1'
#
loop_
_entity.id
_entity.type
_entity.pdbx_description
1 polymer ?
#
loop_
_entity_poly.entity_id
_entity_poly.type
_entity_poly.pdbx_seq_one_letter_code
_entity_poly.pdbx_strand_id
1 'polypeptide(L)' 'MNKDEAKGRIKEAAGDLTGDRDLKREGKTDRAEGKAHEAVDKVGDKVKDALRKD' A
#
# COMPACT_ATOMS: atom_id res chain seq x y z
N MET A 1 -0.99 7.61 -9.61
CA MET A 1 -0.52 7.80 -8.22
C MET A 1 -1.74 7.89 -7.32
N ASN A 2 -2.00 6.86 -6.52
CA ASN A 2 -3.15 6.84 -5.58
C ASN A 2 -2.88 7.78 -4.40
N LYS A 3 -3.90 8.50 -3.93
CA LYS A 3 -3.78 9.50 -2.85
C LYS A 3 -3.21 8.89 -1.56
N ASP A 4 -3.49 7.61 -1.32
CA ASP A 4 -3.06 6.88 -0.13
C ASP A 4 -1.55 6.63 -0.11
N GLU A 5 -0.94 6.33 -1.26
CA GLU A 5 0.50 6.13 -1.35
C GLU A 5 1.27 7.45 -1.12
N ALA A 6 0.75 8.56 -1.65
CA ALA A 6 1.32 9.88 -1.42
C ALA A 6 1.21 10.28 0.06
N LYS A 7 0.05 10.03 0.69
CA LYS A 7 -0.20 10.31 2.11
C LYS A 7 0.71 9.47 3.01
N GLY A 8 0.92 8.19 2.70
CA GLY A 8 1.84 7.31 3.42
C GLY A 8 3.29 7.79 3.36
N ARG A 9 3.77 8.22 2.18
CA ARG A 9 5.12 8.81 2.04
C ARG A 9 5.27 10.10 2.84
N ILE A 10 4.25 10.95 2.85
CA ILE A 10 4.26 12.21 3.61
C ILE A 10 4.29 11.93 5.12
N LYS A 11 3.48 10.98 5.62
CA LYS A 11 3.50 10.59 7.05
C LYS A 11 4.84 9.98 7.45
N GLU A 12 5.41 9.12 6.61
CA GLU A 12 6.71 8.50 6.87
C GLU A 12 7.82 9.57 6.96
N ALA A 13 7.84 10.51 6.01
CA ALA A 13 8.79 11.62 6.01
C ALA A 13 8.57 12.59 7.18
N ALA A 14 7.31 12.90 7.52
CA ALA A 14 6.98 13.74 8.65
C ALA A 14 7.39 13.09 9.98
N GLY A 15 7.12 11.79 10.17
CA GLY A 15 7.54 11.06 11.37
C GLY A 15 9.06 10.93 11.51
N ASP A 16 9.78 10.74 10.41
CA ASP A 16 11.26 10.79 10.45
C ASP A 16 11.79 12.19 10.76
N LEU A 17 11.11 13.25 10.30
CA LEU A 17 11.51 14.64 10.55
C LEU A 17 11.21 15.10 11.99
N THR A 18 10.04 14.74 12.54
CA THR A 18 9.61 15.15 13.88
C THR A 18 10.04 14.19 14.98
N GLY A 19 10.60 13.02 14.61
CA GLY A 19 10.93 11.94 15.55
C GLY A 19 9.69 11.18 16.06
N ASP A 20 8.54 11.40 15.42
CA ASP A 20 7.26 10.82 15.81
C ASP A 20 7.15 9.39 15.26
N ARG A 21 7.22 8.42 16.19
CA ARG A 21 7.23 6.99 15.85
C ARG A 21 5.87 6.53 15.31
N ASP A 22 4.78 7.19 15.69
CA ASP A 22 3.44 6.81 15.25
C ASP A 22 3.23 7.17 13.79
N LEU A 23 3.62 8.39 13.38
CA LEU A 23 3.58 8.82 11.96
C LEU A 23 4.43 7.93 11.04
N LYS A 24 5.64 7.55 11.50
CA LYS A 24 6.51 6.62 10.75
C LYS A 24 5.90 5.23 10.61
N ARG A 25 5.24 4.75 11.67
CA ARG A 25 4.63 3.42 11.71
C ARG A 25 3.38 3.37 10.82
N GLU A 26 2.54 4.39 10.86
CA GLU A 26 1.38 4.53 9.97
C GLU A 26 1.80 4.54 8.50
N GLY A 27 2.79 5.35 8.12
CA GLY A 27 3.28 5.42 6.74
C GLY A 27 3.83 4.08 6.22
N LYS A 28 4.52 3.32 7.07
CA LYS A 28 5.01 1.97 6.74
C LYS A 28 3.87 0.94 6.61
N THR A 29 2.90 0.97 7.52
CA THR A 29 1.75 0.05 7.49
C THR A 29 0.89 0.31 6.25
N ASP A 30 0.58 1.57 5.94
CA ASP A 30 -0.17 1.97 4.74
C ASP A 30 0.53 1.45 3.46
N ARG A 31 1.86 1.51 3.41
CA ARG A 31 2.66 0.96 2.29
C ARG A 31 2.60 -0.57 2.21
N ALA A 32 2.66 -1.24 3.36
CA ALA A 32 2.65 -2.70 3.41
C ALA A 32 1.27 -3.24 3.01
N GLU A 33 0.19 -2.64 3.53
CA GLU A 33 -1.18 -2.97 3.14
C GLU A 33 -1.42 -2.70 1.65
N GLY A 34 -1.00 -1.54 1.14
CA GLY A 34 -1.15 -1.23 -0.29
C GLY A 34 -0.45 -2.24 -1.21
N LYS A 35 0.77 -2.66 -0.86
CA LYS A 35 1.50 -3.71 -1.61
C LYS A 35 0.85 -5.08 -1.51
N ALA A 36 0.35 -5.44 -0.33
CA ALA A 36 -0.34 -6.71 -0.13
C ALA A 36 -1.66 -6.76 -0.91
N HIS A 37 -2.44 -5.68 -0.89
CA HIS A 37 -3.68 -5.55 -1.63
C HIS A 37 -3.42 -5.67 -3.14
N GLU A 38 -2.44 -4.94 -3.68
CA GLU A 38 -2.08 -5.01 -5.10
C GLU A 38 -1.60 -6.41 -5.53
N ALA A 39 -0.86 -7.11 -4.67
CA ALA A 39 -0.43 -8.48 -4.94
C ALA A 39 -1.61 -9.46 -4.97
N VAL A 40 -2.53 -9.33 -4.01
CA VAL A 40 -3.74 -10.17 -3.93
C VAL A 40 -4.66 -9.89 -5.13
N ASP A 41 -4.88 -8.63 -5.49
CA ASP A 41 -5.67 -8.25 -6.66
C ASP A 41 -5.05 -8.81 -7.95
N LYS A 42 -3.74 -8.66 -8.16
CA LYS A 42 -3.07 -9.22 -9.34
C LYS A 42 -3.22 -10.74 -9.45
N VAL A 43 -3.19 -11.46 -8.32
CA VAL A 43 -3.41 -12.91 -8.30
C VAL A 43 -4.88 -13.22 -8.59
N GLY A 44 -5.81 -12.51 -7.95
CA GLY A 44 -7.25 -12.67 -8.17
C GLY A 44 -7.68 -12.39 -9.61
N ASP A 45 -7.16 -11.32 -10.22
CA ASP A 45 -7.40 -10.98 -11.62
C ASP A 45 -6.87 -12.07 -12.56
N LYS A 46 -5.64 -12.58 -12.34
CA LYS A 46 -5.10 -13.68 -13.15
C LYS A 46 -5.94 -14.95 -13.06
N VAL A 47 -6.43 -15.28 -11.86
CA VAL A 47 -7.30 -16.44 -11.65
C VAL A 47 -8.65 -16.23 -12.33
N LYS A 48 -9.26 -15.05 -12.20
CA LYS A 48 -10.52 -14.70 -12.88
C LYS A 48 -10.38 -14.72 -14.40
N ASP A 49 -9.27 -14.22 -14.94
CA ASP A 49 -9.01 -14.19 -16.39
C ASP A 49 -8.86 -15.61 -16.94
N ALA A 50 -8.15 -16.49 -16.21
CA ALA A 50 -8.02 -17.91 -16.56
C ALA A 50 -9.36 -18.66 -16.51
N LEU A 51 -10.23 -18.34 -15.55
CA LEU A 51 -11.56 -18.96 -15.40
C LEU A 51 -12.60 -18.41 -16.39
N ARG A 52 -12.42 -17.19 -16.92
CA ARG A 52 -13.33 -16.58 -17.90
C ARG A 52 -13.03 -16.99 -19.34
N LYS A 53 -11.95 -17.74 -19.58
CA LYS A 53 -11.52 -18.12 -20.94
C LYS A 53 -12.19 -19.39 -21.46
N ASP A 54 -13.26 -19.85 -20.82
CA ASP A 54 -14.12 -20.97 -21.27
C ASP A 54 -15.37 -20.44 -22.01
#